data_AF-A0A7X9F9S9-F1
#
_entry.id   AF-A0A7X9F9S9-F1
#
_cell.length_a   1.000
_cell.length_b   1.000
_cell.length_c   1.000
_cell.angle_alpha   90.00
_cell.angle_beta   90.00
_cell.angle_gamma   90.00
#
_symmetry.space_group_name_H-M   'P 1'
#
loop_
_entity.id
_entity.type
_entity.pdbx_description
1 polymer ?
#
loop_
_entity_poly.entity_id
_entity_poly.type
_entity_poly.pdbx_seq_one_letter_code
_entity_poly.pdbx_strand_id
1 'polypeptide(L)' 'MNKFRFLDAKTLELSGISASIAGGCRPCLDYHFKKALEAGCTIDQVKEAIELGKMIKQRPVTDIYEQAEKLLKSAEK' A
#
# COMPACT_ATOMS: atom_id res chain seq x y z
N MET A 1 -0.93 -12.87 20.69
CA MET A 1 0.30 -13.17 19.93
C MET A 1 0.91 -11.87 19.47
N ASN A 2 2.06 -11.47 20.00
CA ASN A 2 2.85 -10.41 19.35
C ASN A 2 3.80 -11.09 18.37
N LYS A 3 3.36 -11.24 17.11
CA LYS A 3 4.08 -11.99 16.06
C LYS A 3 5.37 -11.28 15.63
N PHE A 4 5.52 -10.01 15.96
CA PHE A 4 6.63 -9.15 15.56
C PHE A 4 7.41 -8.69 16.79
N ARG A 5 8.73 -8.94 16.79
CA ARG A 5 9.64 -8.64 17.90
C ARG A 5 10.29 -7.27 17.81
N PHE A 6 10.43 -6.73 16.59
CA PHE A 6 11.25 -5.54 16.31
C PHE A 6 10.45 -4.35 15.76
N LEU A 7 9.18 -4.54 15.45
CA LEU A 7 8.30 -3.48 14.97
C LEU A 7 7.31 -3.10 16.07
N ASP A 8 7.21 -1.81 16.35
CA ASP A 8 6.18 -1.30 17.25
C ASP A 8 4.79 -1.31 16.59
N ALA A 9 3.74 -1.13 17.40
CA ALA A 9 2.37 -1.17 16.92
C ALA A 9 2.09 -0.11 15.84
N LYS A 10 2.63 1.11 15.98
CA LYS A 10 2.40 2.18 14.99
C LYS A 10 3.01 1.81 13.64
N THR A 11 4.25 1.33 13.64
CA THR A 11 4.97 0.91 12.44
C THR A 11 4.25 -0.23 11.75
N LEU A 12 3.77 -1.21 12.51
CA LEU A 12 3.00 -2.35 11.98
C LEU A 12 1.73 -1.88 11.28
N GLU A 13 0.93 -1.04 11.93
CA GLU A 13 -0.37 -0.65 11.38
C GLU A 13 -0.25 0.32 10.20
N LEU A 14 0.71 1.26 10.22
CA LEU A 14 1.00 2.13 9.07
C LEU A 14 1.52 1.33 7.86
N SER A 15 2.37 0.33 8.12
CA SER A 15 2.82 -0.61 7.07
C SER A 15 1.64 -1.44 6.54
N GLY A 16 0.75 -1.89 7.43
CA GLY A 16 -0.47 -2.61 7.09
C GLY A 16 -1.41 -1.79 6.21
N ILE A 17 -1.62 -0.50 6.52
CA ILE A 17 -2.38 0.44 5.66
C ILE A 17 -1.74 0.52 4.27
N SER A 18 -0.43 0.79 4.20
CA SER A 18 0.29 0.93 2.93
C SER A 18 0.17 -0.33 2.06
N ALA A 19 0.39 -1.51 2.67
CA ALA A 19 0.25 -2.80 2.01
C ALA A 19 -1.19 -3.09 1.56
N SER A 20 -2.18 -2.70 2.36
CA SER A 20 -3.59 -2.88 2.04
C SER A 20 -4.00 -2.04 0.84
N ILE A 21 -3.57 -0.79 0.75
CA ILE A 21 -3.81 0.08 -0.41
C ILE A 21 -3.10 -0.48 -1.65
N ALA A 22 -1.81 -0.82 -1.52
CA ALA A 22 -1.00 -1.38 -2.60
C ALA A 22 -1.63 -2.65 -3.19
N GLY A 23 -2.04 -3.58 -2.32
CA GLY A 23 -2.69 -4.85 -2.69
C GLY A 23 -4.19 -4.75 -2.98
N GLY A 24 -4.83 -3.60 -2.74
CA GLY A 24 -6.27 -3.42 -2.93
C GLY A 24 -7.17 -4.19 -1.95
N CYS A 25 -6.68 -4.57 -0.77
CA CYS A 25 -7.47 -5.30 0.24
C CYS A 25 -8.31 -4.35 1.10
N ARG A 26 -9.59 -4.18 0.75
CA ARG A 26 -10.54 -3.34 1.51
C ARG A 26 -10.71 -3.75 3.00
N PRO A 27 -11.02 -5.01 3.34
CA PRO A 27 -11.19 -5.38 4.75
C PRO A 27 -9.89 -5.26 5.56
N CYS A 28 -8.73 -5.46 4.93
CA CYS A 28 -7.44 -5.24 5.56
C CYS A 28 -7.23 -3.74 5.88
N LEU A 29 -7.59 -2.86 4.94
CA LEU A 29 -7.51 -1.42 5.15
C LEU A 29 -8.38 -0.98 6.34
N ASP A 30 -9.63 -1.44 6.42
CA ASP A 30 -10.52 -1.11 7.54
C ASP A 30 -9.93 -1.55 8.88
N TYR A 31 -9.38 -2.76 8.93
CA TYR A 31 -8.73 -3.32 10.12
C TYR A 31 -7.51 -2.50 10.55
N HIS A 32 -6.55 -2.31 9.64
CA HIS A 32 -5.30 -1.63 9.94
C HIS A 32 -5.51 -0.14 10.23
N PHE A 33 -6.48 0.51 9.57
CA PHE A 33 -6.85 1.89 9.87
C PHE A 33 -7.34 2.02 11.31
N LYS A 34 -8.29 1.17 11.72
CA LYS A 34 -8.80 1.17 13.10
C LYS A 34 -7.66 0.92 14.10
N LYS A 35 -6.81 -0.07 13.84
CA LYS A 35 -5.70 -0.44 14.73
C LYS A 35 -4.63 0.64 14.81
N ALA A 36 -4.35 1.36 13.72
CA ALA A 36 -3.42 2.49 13.72
C ALA A 36 -3.91 3.60 14.68
N LEU A 37 -5.20 3.92 14.67
CA LEU A 37 -5.78 4.90 15.60
C LEU A 37 -5.71 4.43 17.04
N GLU A 38 -6.03 3.15 17.31
CA GLU A 38 -5.90 2.54 18.64
C GLU A 38 -4.44 2.53 19.14
N ALA A 39 -3.46 2.41 18.23
CA ALA A 39 -2.04 2.51 18.52
C ALA A 39 -1.54 3.96 18.70
N GLY A 40 -2.41 4.95 18.51
CA GLY A 40 -2.10 6.37 18.67
C GLY A 40 -1.38 7.00 17.49
N CYS A 41 -1.53 6.47 16.28
CA CYS A 41 -1.10 7.16 15.06
C CYS A 41 -1.95 8.41 14.84
N THR A 42 -1.33 9.50 14.37
CA THR A 42 -2.07 10.69 13.95
C THR A 42 -2.71 10.47 12.58
N ILE A 43 -3.72 11.26 12.26
CA ILE A 43 -4.35 11.23 10.93
C ILE A 43 -3.34 11.56 9.83
N ASP A 44 -2.37 12.45 10.09
CA ASP A 44 -1.37 12.80 9.08
C ASP A 44 -0.40 11.64 8.81
N GLN A 45 0.01 10.89 9.83
CA GLN A 45 0.79 9.65 9.62
C GLN A 45 0.00 8.63 8.77
N VAL A 46 -1.31 8.51 8.99
CA VAL A 46 -2.17 7.63 8.21
C VAL A 46 -2.29 8.12 6.76
N LYS A 47 -2.42 9.44 6.52
CA LYS A 47 -2.41 10.01 5.15
C LYS A 47 -1.11 9.70 4.41
N GLU A 48 0.04 9.83 5.07
CA GLU A 48 1.33 9.50 4.49
C GLU A 48 1.43 8.01 4.13
N ALA A 49 0.95 7.11 4.99
CA ALA A 49 0.89 5.67 4.70
C ALA A 49 -0.05 5.35 3.52
N ILE A 50 -1.19 6.03 3.40
CA ILE A 50 -2.09 5.89 2.25
C ILE A 50 -1.39 6.33 0.95
N GLU A 51 -0.71 7.48 0.96
CA GLU A 51 0.00 7.97 -0.22
C GLU A 51 1.16 7.03 -0.59
N LEU A 52 1.88 6.48 0.39
CA LEU A 52 2.90 5.46 0.15
C LEU A 52 2.32 4.22 -0.54
N GLY A 53 1.20 3.68 -0.03
CA GLY A 53 0.52 2.55 -0.65
C GLY A 53 0.03 2.86 -2.07
N LYS A 54 -0.46 4.08 -2.31
CA LYS A 54 -0.88 4.55 -3.64
C LYS A 54 0.31 4.63 -4.60
N MET A 55 1.44 5.19 -4.19
CA MET A 55 2.66 5.24 -5.00
C MET A 55 3.10 3.83 -5.42
N ILE A 56 3.10 2.87 -4.48
CA ILE A 56 3.43 1.47 -4.77
C ILE A 56 2.42 0.86 -5.76
N LYS A 57 1.12 1.13 -5.59
CA LYS A 57 0.07 0.64 -6.49
C LYS A 57 0.21 1.17 -7.91
N GLN A 58 0.64 2.41 -8.08
CA GLN A 58 0.75 3.02 -9.41
C GLN A 58 1.87 2.41 -10.24
N ARG A 59 2.93 1.90 -9.61
CA ARG A 59 4.06 1.30 -10.33
C ARG A 59 3.65 0.17 -11.29
N PRO A 60 2.97 -0.92 -10.85
CA PRO A 60 2.55 -1.98 -11.76
C PRO A 60 1.49 -1.52 -12.77
N VAL A 61 0.69 -0.50 -12.44
CA VAL A 61 -0.26 0.10 -13.39
C VAL A 61 0.49 0.77 -14.54
N THR A 62 1.50 1.59 -14.25
CA THR A 62 2.34 2.18 -15.30
C THR A 62 3.07 1.11 -16.09
N ASP A 63 3.72 0.15 -15.41
CA ASP A 63 4.53 -0.89 -16.05
C ASP A 63 3.71 -1.72 -17.05
N ILE A 64 2.46 -2.07 -16.74
CA ILE A 64 1.64 -2.90 -17.64
C ILE A 64 1.23 -2.15 -18.91
N TYR A 65 0.93 -0.84 -18.83
CA TYR A 65 0.60 -0.04 -20.00
C TYR A 65 1.83 0.24 -20.87
N GLU A 66 2.99 0.55 -20.26
CA GLU A 66 4.25 0.66 -21.00
C GLU A 66 4.59 -0.64 -21.74
N GLN A 67 4.34 -1.80 -21.11
CA GLN A 67 4.55 -3.09 -21.75
C GLN A 67 3.58 -3.31 -22.91
N ALA A 68 2.30 -2.95 -22.76
CA ALA A 68 1.33 -3.04 -23.84
C ALA A 68 1.74 -2.18 -25.05
N GLU A 69 2.20 -0.95 -24.83
CA GLU A 69 2.71 -0.09 -25.91
C GLU A 69 3.92 -0.68 -26.63
N LYS A 70 4.86 -1.30 -25.90
CA LYS A 70 6.02 -1.96 -26.50
C LYS A 70 5.60 -3.13 -27.39
N LEU A 71 4.59 -3.89 -26.96
CA LEU A 71 4.06 -5.01 -27.75
C LEU A 71 3.39 -4.51 -29.04
N LEU A 72 2.58 -3.45 -28.98
CA LEU A 72 1.97 -2.84 -30.17
C LEU A 72 3.02 -2.38 -31.19
N LYS A 73 4.01 -1.61 -30.74
CA LYS A 73 5.12 -1.13 -31.59
C LYS A 73 5.96 -2.25 -32.20
N SER A 74 5.97 -3.43 -31.57
CA SER A 74 6.69 -4.60 -32.08
C SER A 74 5.89 -5.37 -33.13
N ALA A 75 4.56 -5.30 -33.10
CA ALA A 75 3.67 -5.97 -34.05
C ALA A 75 3.46 -5.18 -35.36
N GLU A 76 3.71 -3.87 -35.35
CA GLU A 76 3.61 -2.99 -36.52
C GLU A 76 4.89 -2.94 -37.39
N LYS A 77 5.95 -3.66 -36.98
CA LYS A 77 7.21 -3.80 -37.72
C LYS A 77 7.23 -5.08 -38.54
#